data_AF-A0A947CQH7-F1
#
_entry.id   AF-A0A947CQH7-F1
#
_cell.length_a   1.000
_cell.length_b   1.000
_cell.length_c   1.000
_cell.angle_alpha   90.00
_cell.angle_beta   90.00
_cell.angle_gamma   90.00
#
_symmetry.space_group_name_H-M   'P 1'
#
loop_
_entity.id
_entity.type
_entity.pdbx_description
1 polymer ?
#
loop_
_entity_poly.entity_id
_entity_poly.type
_entity_poly.pdbx_seq_one_letter_code
_entity_poly.pdbx_strand_id
1 'polypeptide(L)'
;MTGGGNSRKRLFAQEIAPIRGLASLSQPGDGERVSAVVDVAVLGARADGKTQFIAHAVRTLRAYAPTDLSEEESRFNQDILQVVMNARDPRPDATAPGHVKHYTFRARPEMLLRSLGAFGRLGAFFSQRAARLLVLLATVNAIAIWALALYWRNGLDIAGGVVAGSTLVVGVWAATRLARGIFLRSGDVEIVFWDVAGEEVYGKSASGYYTFLSELAQRRARRQPAGRRYGFAPVLICNPLAVATDRGNSAFARLRELMPLFAALANPAAEVLVAVNRWSLVKRLCRAGKRAGDRVAIVPEALGDDGESSDDDDASEGGALDPLPVLRRRVVRDQCIDIEEEDFGDTSLRCIHYEAGLHAELEEGEWDGFDQLPASVRRRFAPPKSKSVDAVLTYRYAEGPGAFSGEARDGFIRWLLG
;
A
#
# COMPACT_ATOMS: atom_id res chain seq x y z
N MET A 1 22.01 -16.36 34.90
CA MET A 1 20.64 -15.92 34.54
C MET A 1 20.61 -14.40 34.56
N THR A 2 20.76 -13.76 33.40
CA THR A 2 20.70 -12.31 33.22
C THR A 2 19.51 -12.00 32.31
N GLY A 3 18.33 -11.84 32.92
CA GLY A 3 17.14 -11.38 32.23
C GLY A 3 17.25 -9.87 31.99
N GLY A 4 17.46 -9.45 30.75
CA GLY A 4 17.53 -8.02 30.41
C GLY A 4 17.65 -7.69 28.92
N GLY A 5 17.69 -8.68 28.02
CA GLY A 5 17.94 -8.48 26.59
C GLY A 5 16.71 -8.44 25.67
N ASN A 6 15.49 -8.58 26.21
CA ASN A 6 14.29 -8.81 25.41
C ASN A 6 13.34 -7.59 25.30
N SER A 7 13.65 -6.45 25.90
CA SER A 7 12.78 -5.28 25.81
C SER A 7 13.09 -4.42 24.59
N ARG A 8 12.04 -3.97 23.91
CA ARG A 8 12.13 -2.97 22.84
C ARG A 8 12.74 -1.68 23.37
N LYS A 9 13.56 -1.04 22.55
CA LYS A 9 14.22 0.24 22.87
C LYS A 9 13.69 1.34 21.97
N ARG A 10 13.51 2.54 22.52
CA ARG A 10 13.16 3.72 21.72
C ARG A 10 14.26 4.00 20.71
N LEU A 11 13.88 4.24 19.46
CA LEU A 11 14.86 4.55 18.41
C LEU A 11 15.36 5.98 18.52
N PHE A 12 14.47 6.89 18.95
CA PHE A 12 14.73 8.30 19.15
C PHE A 12 14.56 8.68 20.63
N ALA A 13 15.44 9.54 21.12
CA ALA A 13 15.36 10.04 22.49
C ALA A 13 14.44 11.26 22.61
N GLN A 14 14.27 12.01 21.50
CA GLN A 14 13.56 13.27 21.41
C GLN A 14 12.90 13.38 20.04
N GLU A 15 11.89 14.25 19.92
CA GLU A 15 11.25 14.57 18.64
C GLU A 15 12.18 15.38 17.72
N ILE A 16 11.95 15.25 16.41
CA ILE A 16 12.68 16.01 15.39
C ILE A 16 11.76 17.11 14.88
N ALA A 17 11.92 18.32 15.43
CA ALA A 17 11.15 19.47 14.98
C ALA A 17 11.27 19.68 13.45
N PRO A 18 10.19 20.10 12.76
CA PRO A 18 8.90 20.53 13.31
C PRO A 18 7.87 19.41 13.49
N ILE A 19 8.17 18.17 13.08
CA ILE A 19 7.20 17.07 13.02
C ILE A 19 7.37 16.10 14.19
N ARG A 20 6.26 15.71 14.82
CA ARG A 20 6.25 14.80 15.97
C ARG A 20 5.82 13.39 15.56
N GLY A 21 6.27 12.39 16.30
CA GLY A 21 5.89 10.97 16.13
C GLY A 21 7.08 10.01 16.17
N LEU A 22 8.33 10.49 16.13
CA LEU A 22 9.50 9.60 16.15
C LEU A 22 9.89 9.16 17.56
N ALA A 23 9.59 9.97 18.58
CA ALA A 23 10.04 9.70 19.94
C ALA A 23 9.35 8.47 20.56
N SER A 24 8.14 8.14 20.12
CA SER A 24 7.39 6.96 20.57
C SER A 24 7.72 5.68 19.81
N LEU A 25 8.43 5.77 18.68
CA LEU A 25 8.84 4.62 17.90
C LEU A 25 9.84 3.73 18.65
N SER A 26 9.47 2.45 18.78
CA SER A 26 10.34 1.42 19.36
C SER A 26 10.91 0.46 18.31
N GLN A 27 12.12 -0.05 18.56
CA GLN A 27 12.78 -1.05 17.74
C GLN A 27 12.70 -2.44 18.40
N PRO A 28 12.52 -3.53 17.63
CA PRO A 28 12.54 -4.89 18.17
C PRO A 28 13.84 -5.19 18.91
N GLY A 29 13.72 -5.82 20.07
CA GLY A 29 14.85 -6.30 20.85
C GLY A 29 15.70 -7.33 20.09
N ASP A 30 16.95 -7.53 20.52
CA ASP A 30 17.88 -8.47 19.87
C ASP A 30 17.44 -9.94 20.03
N GLY A 31 16.72 -10.26 21.12
CA GLY A 31 16.17 -11.59 21.39
C GLY A 31 14.86 -11.90 20.65
N GLU A 32 14.27 -10.93 19.95
CA GLU A 32 13.00 -11.12 19.25
C GLU A 32 13.22 -11.78 17.88
N ARG A 33 12.35 -12.75 17.54
CA ARG A 33 12.35 -13.42 16.22
C ARG A 33 11.77 -12.52 15.13
N VAL A 34 12.45 -11.42 14.84
CA VAL A 34 12.14 -10.48 13.75
C VAL A 34 13.27 -10.50 12.72
N SER A 35 12.93 -10.93 11.51
CA SER A 35 13.86 -11.07 10.38
C SER A 35 14.08 -9.78 9.62
N ALA A 36 13.06 -8.94 9.56
CA ALA A 36 13.06 -7.70 8.81
C ALA A 36 12.16 -6.66 9.48
N VAL A 37 12.53 -5.39 9.32
CA VAL A 37 11.67 -4.25 9.63
C VAL A 37 11.44 -3.47 8.34
N VAL A 38 10.18 -3.15 8.04
CA VAL A 38 9.80 -2.32 6.90
C VAL A 38 9.06 -1.09 7.42
N ASP A 39 9.59 0.10 7.17
CA ASP A 39 8.86 1.35 7.38
C ASP A 39 8.08 1.67 6.10
N VAL A 40 6.75 1.60 6.16
CA VAL A 40 5.85 1.88 5.04
C VAL A 40 5.35 3.31 5.17
N ALA A 41 5.85 4.22 4.35
CA ALA A 41 5.43 5.61 4.33
C ALA A 41 4.19 5.77 3.43
N VAL A 42 3.00 5.83 4.03
CA VAL A 42 1.73 5.98 3.29
C VAL A 42 1.47 7.46 3.05
N LEU A 43 1.60 7.89 1.80
CA LEU A 43 1.49 9.28 1.36
C LEU A 43 0.20 9.48 0.56
N GLY A 44 -0.48 10.59 0.81
CA GLY A 44 -1.70 10.97 0.09
C GLY A 44 -2.29 12.25 0.67
N ALA A 45 -3.20 12.89 -0.03
CA ALA A 45 -3.93 14.06 0.46
C ALA A 45 -4.88 13.71 1.63
N ARG A 46 -5.52 14.75 2.18
CA ARG A 46 -6.60 14.59 3.14
C ARG A 46 -7.76 13.84 2.45
N ALA A 47 -8.32 12.85 3.13
CA ALA A 47 -9.42 12.00 2.62
C ALA A 47 -9.08 11.09 1.41
N ASP A 48 -7.81 10.88 1.08
CA ASP A 48 -7.41 9.91 0.04
C ASP A 48 -7.63 8.44 0.44
N GLY A 49 -7.87 8.18 1.73
CA GLY A 49 -8.08 6.83 2.25
C GLY A 49 -6.80 6.14 2.73
N LYS A 50 -5.82 6.90 3.25
CA LYS A 50 -4.58 6.34 3.85
C LYS A 50 -4.87 5.36 4.98
N THR A 51 -5.70 5.75 5.94
CA THR A 51 -6.15 4.89 7.04
C THR A 51 -6.79 3.60 6.52
N GLN A 52 -7.63 3.70 5.48
CA GLN A 52 -8.28 2.56 4.85
C GLN A 52 -7.26 1.63 4.17
N PHE A 53 -6.28 2.18 3.46
CA PHE A 53 -5.17 1.42 2.91
C PHE A 53 -4.42 0.64 4.02
N ILE A 54 -4.09 1.31 5.13
CA ILE A 54 -3.40 0.69 6.28
C ILE A 54 -4.27 -0.45 6.86
N ALA A 55 -5.57 -0.21 7.06
CA ALA A 55 -6.50 -1.22 7.55
C ALA A 55 -6.60 -2.44 6.60
N HIS A 56 -6.66 -2.22 5.29
CA HIS A 56 -6.62 -3.29 4.30
C HIS A 56 -5.29 -4.04 4.30
N ALA A 57 -4.17 -3.33 4.40
CA ALA A 57 -2.84 -3.93 4.45
C ALA A 57 -2.70 -4.84 5.68
N VAL A 58 -3.04 -4.35 6.88
CA VAL A 58 -3.01 -5.12 8.13
C VAL A 58 -3.81 -6.42 8.02
N ARG A 59 -5.02 -6.34 7.46
CA ARG A 59 -5.87 -7.54 7.24
C ARG A 59 -5.34 -8.50 6.21
N THR A 60 -4.86 -7.97 5.10
CA THR A 60 -4.30 -8.75 4.00
C THR A 60 -3.14 -9.60 4.49
N LEU A 61 -2.31 -9.02 5.36
CA LEU A 61 -1.16 -9.67 5.97
C LEU A 61 -1.53 -10.58 7.16
N ARG A 62 -2.78 -10.49 7.64
CA ARG A 62 -3.21 -11.00 8.95
C ARG A 62 -2.24 -10.60 10.05
N ALA A 63 -1.85 -9.33 10.02
CA ALA A 63 -0.83 -8.82 10.89
C ALA A 63 -1.37 -8.67 12.32
N TYR A 64 -0.49 -8.75 13.30
CA TYR A 64 -0.84 -8.68 14.71
C TYR A 64 0.07 -7.68 15.42
N ALA A 65 -0.46 -7.00 16.45
CA ALA A 65 0.32 -6.05 17.23
C ALA A 65 1.35 -6.81 18.10
N PRO A 66 2.63 -6.38 18.16
CA PRO A 66 3.56 -6.85 19.17
C PRO A 66 3.01 -6.64 20.59
N THR A 67 3.33 -7.54 21.51
CA THR A 67 2.79 -7.53 22.88
C THR A 67 3.49 -6.54 23.81
N ASP A 68 4.65 -6.04 23.41
CA ASP A 68 5.60 -5.25 24.20
C ASP A 68 5.78 -3.83 23.66
N LEU A 69 4.77 -3.33 22.94
CA LEU A 69 4.71 -1.95 22.48
C LEU A 69 4.64 -0.99 23.66
N SER A 70 5.13 0.23 23.45
CA SER A 70 4.89 1.32 24.41
C SER A 70 3.39 1.60 24.54
N GLU A 71 2.97 2.28 25.62
CA GLU A 71 1.56 2.64 25.82
C GLU A 71 1.01 3.49 24.65
N GLU A 72 1.84 4.39 24.13
CA GLU A 72 1.49 5.26 23.00
C GLU A 72 1.32 4.47 21.69
N GLU A 73 2.28 3.60 21.36
CA GLU A 73 2.18 2.71 20.19
C GLU A 73 1.01 1.74 20.30
N SER A 74 0.75 1.24 21.51
CA SER A 74 -0.39 0.37 21.78
C SER A 74 -1.72 1.09 21.53
N ARG A 75 -1.82 2.37 21.92
CA ARG A 75 -3.01 3.18 21.68
C ARG A 75 -3.24 3.40 20.19
N PHE A 76 -2.22 3.84 19.44
CA PHE A 76 -2.34 3.99 17.99
C PHE A 76 -2.78 2.69 17.31
N ASN A 77 -2.20 1.56 17.71
CA ASN A 77 -2.59 0.26 17.19
C ASN A 77 -4.03 -0.13 17.56
N GLN A 78 -4.48 0.17 18.77
CA GLN A 78 -5.86 -0.09 19.18
C GLN A 78 -6.83 0.76 18.36
N ASP A 79 -6.54 2.04 18.14
CA ASP A 79 -7.38 2.94 17.35
C ASP A 79 -7.56 2.42 15.92
N ILE A 80 -6.47 2.02 15.25
CA ILE A 80 -6.57 1.48 13.89
C ILE A 80 -7.22 0.09 13.88
N LEU A 81 -7.04 -0.72 14.92
CA LEU A 81 -7.73 -2.00 15.07
C LEU A 81 -9.22 -1.82 15.36
N GLN A 82 -9.65 -0.74 16.01
CA GLN A 82 -11.06 -0.40 16.19
C GLN A 82 -11.69 0.04 14.87
N VAL A 83 -11.00 0.88 14.08
CA VAL A 83 -11.43 1.23 12.71
C VAL A 83 -11.51 -0.01 11.83
N VAL A 84 -10.59 -0.96 12.03
CA VAL A 84 -10.67 -2.29 11.46
C VAL A 84 -11.98 -2.94 11.96
N MET A 85 -12.18 -3.16 13.25
CA MET A 85 -13.31 -3.97 13.74
C MET A 85 -14.70 -3.32 13.60
N ASN A 86 -14.81 -1.99 13.56
CA ASN A 86 -16.05 -1.25 13.42
C ASN A 86 -16.28 -0.80 11.97
N ALA A 87 -17.09 -1.58 11.25
CA ALA A 87 -17.41 -1.33 9.85
C ALA A 87 -18.26 -0.08 9.60
N ARG A 88 -19.02 0.35 10.61
CA ARG A 88 -20.06 1.39 10.48
C ARG A 88 -19.57 2.79 10.83
N ASP A 89 -18.44 2.89 11.52
CA ASP A 89 -17.80 4.16 11.83
C ASP A 89 -16.27 4.06 11.67
N PRO A 90 -15.77 4.09 10.42
CA PRO A 90 -14.35 3.91 10.13
C PRO A 90 -13.53 5.20 10.31
N ARG A 91 -14.03 6.19 11.08
CA ARG A 91 -13.37 7.50 11.22
C ARG A 91 -12.50 7.54 12.49
N PRO A 92 -11.19 7.28 12.41
CA PRO A 92 -10.32 7.77 13.47
C PRO A 92 -10.27 9.29 13.40
N ASP A 93 -10.16 9.93 14.55
CA ASP A 93 -9.95 11.37 14.65
C ASP A 93 -8.82 11.82 13.71
N ALA A 94 -9.11 12.87 12.94
CA ALA A 94 -8.15 13.48 12.02
C ALA A 94 -6.86 13.78 12.79
N THR A 95 -5.73 13.25 12.30
CA THR A 95 -4.44 13.46 12.94
C THR A 95 -4.15 14.96 13.05
N ALA A 96 -3.77 15.41 14.25
CA ALA A 96 -3.46 16.81 14.49
C ALA A 96 -2.33 17.31 13.56
N PRO A 97 -2.39 18.57 13.08
CA PRO A 97 -1.33 19.20 12.30
C PRO A 97 0.07 18.97 12.87
N GLY A 98 1.04 18.60 12.02
CA GLY A 98 2.44 18.37 12.44
C GLY A 98 2.72 17.14 13.30
N HIS A 99 1.75 16.25 13.50
CA HIS A 99 1.92 14.95 14.15
C HIS A 99 1.75 13.81 13.15
N VAL A 100 2.67 12.85 13.12
CA VAL A 100 2.59 11.66 12.26
C VAL A 100 2.28 10.46 13.15
N LYS A 101 1.11 9.84 12.93
CA LYS A 101 0.78 8.57 13.59
C LYS A 101 1.54 7.43 12.89
N HIS A 102 1.98 6.46 13.68
CA HIS A 102 2.52 5.21 13.16
C HIS A 102 1.87 4.01 13.83
N TYR A 103 1.83 2.91 13.08
CA TYR A 103 1.19 1.67 13.50
C TYR A 103 2.14 0.50 13.30
N THR A 104 2.49 -0.19 14.38
CA THR A 104 3.52 -1.24 14.38
C THR A 104 2.87 -2.61 14.41
N PHE A 105 3.00 -3.39 13.35
CA PHE A 105 2.43 -4.73 13.24
C PHE A 105 3.45 -5.77 12.81
N ARG A 106 3.17 -7.04 13.06
CA ARG A 106 3.97 -8.18 12.61
C ARG A 106 3.20 -9.07 11.68
N ALA A 107 3.84 -9.47 10.60
CA ALA A 107 3.34 -10.48 9.68
C ALA A 107 4.19 -11.74 9.76
N ARG A 108 3.52 -12.89 9.93
CA ARG A 108 4.20 -14.20 9.95
C ARG A 108 4.59 -14.59 8.52
N PRO A 109 5.81 -15.12 8.29
CA PRO A 109 6.24 -15.58 6.96
C PRO A 109 5.28 -16.62 6.36
N GLU A 110 4.71 -17.50 7.20
CA GLU A 110 3.70 -18.47 6.79
C GLU A 110 2.47 -17.82 6.18
N MET A 111 2.01 -16.71 6.77
CA MET A 111 0.83 -16.00 6.30
C MET A 111 1.10 -15.28 4.98
N LEU A 112 2.28 -14.68 4.84
CA LEU A 112 2.74 -14.04 3.60
C LEU A 112 2.83 -15.04 2.43
N LEU A 113 3.27 -16.27 2.69
CA LEU A 113 3.31 -17.29 1.63
C LEU A 113 1.94 -17.86 1.28
N ARG A 114 1.03 -18.00 2.25
CA ARG A 114 -0.31 -18.55 2.02
C ARG A 114 -1.19 -17.63 1.18
N SER A 115 -0.96 -16.33 1.25
CA SER A 115 -1.71 -15.32 0.51
C SER A 115 -1.25 -15.15 -0.95
N LEU A 116 -0.05 -15.64 -1.29
CA LEU A 116 0.51 -15.58 -2.65
C LEU A 116 0.06 -16.76 -3.53
N GLY A 117 -0.28 -16.47 -4.78
CA GLY A 117 -0.42 -17.48 -5.85
C GLY A 117 0.86 -18.32 -6.04
N ALA A 118 0.77 -19.40 -6.82
CA ALA A 118 1.91 -20.32 -7.04
C ALA A 118 3.15 -19.59 -7.61
N PHE A 119 2.95 -18.70 -8.59
CA PHE A 119 4.02 -17.87 -9.15
C PHE A 119 4.53 -16.83 -8.17
N GLY A 120 3.65 -16.22 -7.37
CA GLY A 120 4.05 -15.27 -6.31
C GLY A 120 4.94 -15.91 -5.27
N ARG A 121 4.63 -17.15 -4.85
CA ARG A 121 5.46 -17.93 -3.92
C ARG A 121 6.83 -18.23 -4.52
N LEU A 122 6.89 -18.64 -5.78
CA LEU A 122 8.16 -18.86 -6.48
C LEU A 122 8.98 -17.56 -6.53
N GLY A 123 8.39 -16.44 -6.93
CA GLY A 123 9.03 -15.12 -6.94
C GLY A 123 9.61 -14.72 -5.58
N ALA A 124 8.82 -14.90 -4.50
CA ALA A 124 9.27 -14.63 -3.13
C ALA A 124 10.45 -15.53 -2.69
N PHE A 125 10.54 -16.76 -3.19
CA PHE A 125 11.71 -17.61 -2.94
C PHE A 125 12.91 -17.14 -3.77
N PHE A 126 12.71 -16.81 -5.05
CA PHE A 126 13.76 -16.30 -5.93
C PHE A 126 14.30 -14.93 -5.53
N SER A 127 13.55 -14.11 -4.78
CA SER A 127 14.10 -12.87 -4.21
C SER A 127 15.20 -13.17 -3.19
N GLN A 128 15.21 -14.36 -2.58
CA GLN A 128 16.30 -14.77 -1.69
C GLN A 128 17.58 -15.12 -2.43
N ARG A 129 18.70 -14.52 -2.00
CA ARG A 129 20.04 -14.80 -2.53
C ARG A 129 20.40 -16.29 -2.48
N ALA A 130 20.03 -16.98 -1.40
CA ALA A 130 20.28 -18.43 -1.25
C ALA A 130 19.56 -19.26 -2.32
N ALA A 131 18.30 -18.95 -2.62
CA ALA A 131 17.54 -19.64 -3.66
C ALA A 131 18.16 -19.40 -5.05
N ARG A 132 18.56 -18.15 -5.35
CA ARG A 132 19.24 -17.80 -6.61
C ARG A 132 20.54 -18.57 -6.78
N LEU A 133 21.36 -18.64 -5.73
CA LEU A 133 22.61 -19.40 -5.76
C LEU A 133 22.37 -20.91 -5.97
N LEU A 134 21.37 -21.49 -5.31
CA LEU A 134 21.03 -22.90 -5.48
C LEU A 134 20.48 -23.21 -6.88
N VAL A 135 19.67 -22.32 -7.46
CA VAL A 135 19.20 -22.48 -8.85
C VAL A 135 20.33 -22.28 -9.85
N LEU A 136 21.22 -21.33 -9.62
CA LEU A 136 22.43 -21.16 -10.42
C LEU A 136 23.29 -22.44 -10.38
N LEU A 137 23.52 -22.99 -9.19
CA LEU A 137 24.27 -24.23 -9.01
C LEU A 137 23.59 -25.40 -9.72
N ALA A 138 22.27 -25.53 -9.61
CA ALA A 138 21.50 -26.55 -10.32
C ALA A 138 21.62 -26.39 -11.85
N THR A 139 21.61 -25.15 -12.34
CA THR A 139 21.74 -24.83 -13.77
C THR A 139 23.14 -25.17 -14.28
N VAL A 140 24.19 -24.78 -13.55
CA VAL A 140 25.58 -25.11 -13.89
C VAL A 140 25.79 -26.63 -13.90
N ASN A 141 25.24 -27.34 -12.91
CA ASN A 141 25.31 -28.81 -12.87
C ASN A 141 24.56 -29.45 -14.05
N ALA A 142 23.37 -28.95 -14.41
CA ALA A 142 22.63 -29.46 -15.56
C ALA A 142 23.39 -29.27 -16.88
N ILE A 143 24.01 -28.09 -17.08
CA ILE A 143 24.87 -27.80 -18.23
C ILE A 143 26.08 -28.74 -18.25
N ALA A 144 26.75 -28.93 -17.11
CA ALA A 144 27.91 -29.82 -17.01
C ALA A 144 27.56 -31.28 -17.33
N ILE A 145 26.42 -31.77 -16.84
CA ILE A 145 25.92 -33.12 -17.13
C ILE A 145 25.57 -33.25 -18.62
N TRP A 146 24.94 -32.24 -19.20
CA TRP A 146 24.60 -32.23 -20.63
C TRP A 146 25.86 -32.22 -21.50
N ALA A 147 26.85 -31.38 -21.18
CA ALA A 147 28.13 -31.32 -21.89
C ALA A 147 28.91 -32.63 -21.76
N LEU A 148 28.91 -33.26 -20.58
CA LEU A 148 29.55 -34.57 -20.36
C LEU A 148 28.86 -35.68 -21.17
N ALA A 149 27.51 -35.67 -21.24
CA ALA A 149 26.75 -36.61 -22.04
C ALA A 149 27.03 -36.46 -23.55
N LEU A 150 27.17 -35.22 -24.04
CA LEU A 150 27.56 -34.94 -25.43
C LEU A 150 28.99 -35.41 -25.73
N TYR A 151 29.93 -35.17 -24.80
CA TYR A 151 31.33 -35.58 -24.95
C TYR A 151 31.49 -37.11 -25.00
N TRP A 152 30.72 -37.85 -24.20
CA TRP A 152 30.80 -39.32 -24.16
C TRP A 152 30.12 -40.04 -25.32
N ARG A 153 29.14 -39.42 -26.01
CA ARG A 153 28.31 -40.11 -27.01
C ARG A 153 28.47 -39.63 -28.45
N ASN A 154 29.37 -38.69 -28.75
CA ASN A 154 29.64 -38.20 -30.12
C ASN A 154 28.35 -37.81 -30.90
N GLY A 155 27.34 -37.25 -30.22
CA GLY A 155 26.07 -36.88 -30.85
C GLY A 155 25.01 -36.38 -29.86
N LEU A 156 23.95 -35.73 -30.39
CA LEU A 156 22.79 -35.25 -29.62
C LEU A 156 21.89 -36.43 -29.24
N ASP A 157 22.16 -37.04 -28.09
CA ASP A 157 21.33 -38.11 -27.52
C ASP A 157 20.21 -37.53 -26.63
N ILE A 158 18.95 -37.88 -26.94
CA ILE A 158 17.74 -37.53 -26.20
C ILE A 158 17.88 -37.93 -24.72
N ALA A 159 18.56 -39.04 -24.43
CA ALA A 159 18.78 -39.50 -23.04
C ALA A 159 19.63 -38.51 -22.22
N GLY A 160 20.65 -37.88 -22.83
CA GLY A 160 21.46 -36.86 -22.17
C GLY A 160 20.66 -35.59 -21.85
N GLY A 161 19.76 -35.20 -22.75
CA GLY A 161 18.82 -34.10 -22.52
C GLY A 161 17.82 -34.38 -21.39
N VAL A 162 17.28 -35.60 -21.32
CA VAL A 162 16.35 -36.02 -20.27
C VAL A 162 17.01 -36.05 -18.88
N VAL A 163 18.26 -36.54 -18.78
CA VAL A 163 18.99 -36.56 -17.50
C VAL A 163 19.30 -35.13 -17.05
N ALA A 164 19.82 -34.27 -17.94
CA ALA A 164 20.11 -32.87 -17.61
C ALA A 164 18.85 -32.10 -17.20
N GLY A 165 17.75 -32.27 -17.94
CA GLY A 165 16.45 -31.67 -17.59
C GLY A 165 15.92 -32.15 -16.25
N SER A 166 16.05 -33.45 -15.94
CA SER A 166 15.64 -34.01 -14.64
C SER A 166 16.48 -33.46 -13.49
N THR A 167 17.80 -33.33 -13.66
CA THR A 167 18.68 -32.73 -12.64
C THR A 167 18.31 -31.27 -12.38
N LEU A 168 18.00 -30.50 -13.42
CA LEU A 168 17.54 -29.12 -13.28
C LEU A 168 16.24 -29.05 -12.48
N VAL A 169 15.23 -29.86 -12.84
CA VAL A 169 13.93 -29.89 -12.15
C VAL A 169 14.09 -30.26 -10.68
N VAL A 170 14.84 -31.32 -10.38
CA VAL A 170 15.12 -31.75 -9.00
C VAL A 170 15.90 -30.68 -8.24
N GLY A 171 16.88 -30.04 -8.87
CA GLY A 171 17.66 -28.96 -8.28
C GLY A 171 16.82 -27.73 -7.94
N VAL A 172 15.96 -27.28 -8.85
CA VAL A 172 15.01 -26.17 -8.62
C VAL A 172 14.01 -26.54 -7.52
N TRP A 173 13.49 -27.77 -7.51
CA TRP A 173 12.60 -28.25 -6.46
C TRP A 173 13.27 -28.30 -5.09
N ALA A 174 14.50 -28.80 -4.99
CA ALA A 174 15.28 -28.80 -3.75
C ALA A 174 15.60 -27.37 -3.29
N ALA A 175 16.00 -26.49 -4.21
CA ALA A 175 16.28 -25.08 -3.93
C ALA A 175 15.06 -24.36 -3.36
N THR A 176 13.89 -24.54 -3.97
CA THR A 176 12.63 -23.94 -3.50
C THR A 176 12.19 -24.50 -2.15
N ARG A 177 12.37 -25.81 -1.91
CA ARG A 177 12.12 -26.43 -0.59
C ARG A 177 13.02 -25.86 0.50
N LEU A 178 14.31 -25.70 0.22
CA LEU A 178 15.29 -25.12 1.15
C LEU A 178 15.00 -23.64 1.40
N ALA A 179 14.76 -22.85 0.36
CA ALA A 179 14.41 -21.43 0.46
C ALA A 179 13.13 -21.22 1.28
N ARG A 180 12.11 -22.07 1.06
CA ARG A 180 10.91 -22.09 1.89
C ARG A 180 11.24 -22.38 3.36
N GLY A 181 12.07 -23.38 3.63
CA GLY A 181 12.48 -23.71 4.99
C GLY A 181 13.22 -22.56 5.67
N ILE A 182 14.09 -21.86 4.95
CA ILE A 182 14.83 -20.69 5.44
C ILE A 182 13.86 -19.53 5.72
N PHE A 183 12.97 -19.19 4.77
CA PHE A 183 12.00 -18.12 4.92
C PHE A 183 11.03 -18.36 6.08
N LEU A 184 10.56 -19.59 6.27
CA LEU A 184 9.67 -19.92 7.38
C LEU A 184 10.37 -19.85 8.74
N ARG A 185 11.70 -19.98 8.77
CA ARG A 185 12.50 -19.95 10.00
C ARG A 185 13.14 -18.59 10.28
N SER A 186 13.07 -17.63 9.35
CA SER A 186 13.77 -16.35 9.50
C SER A 186 13.22 -15.50 10.65
N GLY A 187 11.96 -15.71 11.03
CA GLY A 187 11.23 -14.87 11.98
C GLY A 187 10.29 -13.90 11.27
N ASP A 188 9.51 -13.17 12.05
CA ASP A 188 8.45 -12.30 11.54
C ASP A 188 9.00 -11.09 10.80
N VAL A 189 8.17 -10.51 9.95
CA VAL A 189 8.42 -9.20 9.34
C VAL A 189 7.64 -8.18 10.15
N GLU A 190 8.35 -7.27 10.79
CA GLU A 190 7.72 -6.13 11.45
C GLU A 190 7.53 -4.99 10.45
N ILE A 191 6.33 -4.43 10.42
CA ILE A 191 5.91 -3.42 9.46
C ILE A 191 5.38 -2.25 10.27
N VAL A 192 5.96 -1.08 10.03
CA VAL A 192 5.53 0.17 10.66
C VAL A 192 4.88 1.02 9.58
N PHE A 193 3.56 1.16 9.64
CA PHE A 193 2.83 2.04 8.73
C PHE A 193 2.87 3.47 9.28
N TRP A 194 3.42 4.38 8.50
CA TRP A 194 3.44 5.81 8.79
C TRP A 194 2.31 6.47 8.01
N ASP A 195 1.38 7.10 8.71
CA ASP A 195 0.31 7.90 8.09
C ASP A 195 0.85 9.29 7.77
N VAL A 196 1.50 9.42 6.62
CA VAL A 196 2.25 10.60 6.21
C VAL A 196 1.43 11.43 5.23
N ALA A 197 1.69 12.73 5.25
CA ALA A 197 1.16 13.72 4.32
C ALA A 197 -0.32 14.05 4.52
N GLY A 198 -0.58 15.29 4.95
CA GLY A 198 -1.80 16.02 4.64
C GLY A 198 -1.49 17.12 3.61
N GLU A 199 -2.37 18.13 3.48
CA GLU A 199 -2.11 19.35 2.67
C GLU A 199 -0.78 20.05 3.06
N GLU A 200 -0.27 19.79 4.26
CA GLU A 200 0.98 20.31 4.81
C GLU A 200 2.25 19.90 4.06
N VAL A 201 2.24 18.79 3.31
CA VAL A 201 3.39 18.44 2.43
C VAL A 201 3.53 19.41 1.27
N TYR A 202 2.49 20.22 0.99
CA TYR A 202 2.54 21.29 0.00
C TYR A 202 2.64 22.67 0.65
N GLY A 203 2.73 22.74 1.98
CA GLY A 203 2.87 23.97 2.74
C GLY A 203 4.32 24.24 3.16
N LYS A 204 4.51 25.23 4.05
CA LYS A 204 5.84 25.61 4.59
C LYS A 204 6.55 24.48 5.35
N SER A 205 5.86 23.40 5.70
CA SER A 205 6.35 22.25 6.46
C SER A 205 6.77 21.04 5.60
N ALA A 206 6.70 21.14 4.26
CA ALA A 206 7.08 20.07 3.33
C ALA A 206 8.48 19.48 3.57
N SER A 207 9.48 20.36 3.77
CA SER A 207 10.85 19.96 4.08
C SER A 207 10.96 19.21 5.41
N GLY A 208 10.06 19.50 6.36
CA GLY A 208 9.96 18.79 7.63
C GLY A 208 9.62 17.32 7.46
N TYR A 209 8.67 16.98 6.58
CA TYR A 209 8.27 15.58 6.32
C TYR A 209 9.38 14.78 5.67
N TYR A 210 10.09 15.36 4.69
CA TYR A 210 11.26 14.72 4.11
C TYR A 210 12.37 14.53 5.14
N THR A 211 12.66 15.54 5.97
CA THR A 211 13.68 15.47 7.02
C THR A 211 13.34 14.39 8.05
N PHE A 212 12.08 14.35 8.48
CA PHE A 212 11.54 13.33 9.38
C PHE A 212 11.75 11.91 8.83
N LEU A 213 11.35 11.66 7.58
CA LEU A 213 11.48 10.33 6.97
C LEU A 213 12.95 9.96 6.68
N SER A 214 13.77 10.94 6.29
CA SER A 214 15.21 10.73 6.09
C SER A 214 15.90 10.34 7.39
N GLU A 215 15.62 11.03 8.50
CA GLU A 215 16.19 10.71 9.81
C GLU A 215 15.71 9.34 10.31
N LEU A 216 14.44 9.01 10.11
CA LEU A 216 13.90 7.66 10.36
C LEU A 216 14.69 6.59 9.60
N ALA A 217 14.79 6.72 8.28
CA ALA A 217 15.43 5.74 7.41
C ALA A 217 16.91 5.58 7.74
N GLN A 218 17.64 6.68 7.89
CA GLN A 218 19.06 6.65 8.24
C GLN A 218 19.31 6.02 9.61
N ARG A 219 18.50 6.35 10.61
CA ARG A 219 18.69 5.85 11.99
C ARG A 219 18.32 4.39 12.11
N ARG A 220 17.25 3.94 11.44
CA ARG A 220 16.92 2.50 11.30
C ARG A 220 18.07 1.76 10.63
N ALA A 221 18.54 2.21 9.48
CA ALA A 221 19.61 1.56 8.73
C ALA A 221 20.90 1.41 9.56
N ARG A 222 21.30 2.46 10.30
CA ARG A 222 22.52 2.44 11.14
C ARG A 222 22.42 1.56 12.38
N ARG A 223 21.22 1.39 12.95
CA ARG A 223 20.99 0.67 14.21
C ARG A 223 20.41 -0.73 14.03
N GLN A 224 20.37 -1.27 12.80
CA GLN A 224 19.92 -2.64 12.62
C GLN A 224 20.94 -3.64 13.20
N PRO A 225 20.50 -4.60 14.03
CA PRO A 225 21.34 -5.72 14.44
C PRO A 225 21.82 -6.53 13.24
N ALA A 226 23.01 -7.14 13.37
CA ALA A 226 23.55 -8.01 12.34
C ALA A 226 22.57 -9.16 11.99
N GLY A 227 22.19 -9.26 10.72
CA GLY A 227 21.28 -10.29 10.22
C GLY A 227 19.81 -9.88 10.12
N ARG A 228 19.40 -8.72 10.67
CA ARG A 228 18.06 -8.17 10.46
C ARG A 228 18.05 -7.24 9.26
N ARG A 229 17.10 -7.44 8.34
CA ARG A 229 16.94 -6.59 7.17
C ARG A 229 16.15 -5.33 7.50
N TYR A 230 16.44 -4.25 6.79
CA TYR A 230 15.67 -3.03 6.82
C TYR A 230 15.21 -2.64 5.42
N GLY A 231 13.96 -2.22 5.29
CA GLY A 231 13.42 -1.61 4.09
C GLY A 231 12.65 -0.34 4.45
N PHE A 232 12.74 0.66 3.59
CA PHE A 232 11.87 1.84 3.62
C PHE A 232 11.06 1.82 2.32
N ALA A 233 9.74 1.93 2.45
CA ALA A 233 8.80 1.51 1.42
C ALA A 233 7.72 2.58 1.21
N PRO A 234 7.92 3.54 0.31
CA PRO A 234 6.95 4.59 0.03
C PRO A 234 5.72 4.05 -0.71
N VAL A 235 4.54 4.48 -0.27
CA VAL A 235 3.24 4.20 -0.91
C VAL A 235 2.56 5.51 -1.24
N LEU A 236 2.09 5.67 -2.47
CA LEU A 236 1.23 6.78 -2.89
C LEU A 236 -0.21 6.32 -3.06
N ILE A 237 -1.14 6.93 -2.33
CA ILE A 237 -2.57 6.67 -2.49
C ILE A 237 -3.14 7.53 -3.61
N CYS A 238 -3.75 6.88 -4.61
CA CYS A 238 -4.53 7.55 -5.64
C CYS A 238 -6.03 7.35 -5.36
N ASN A 239 -6.71 8.41 -4.92
CA ASN A 239 -8.17 8.41 -4.80
C ASN A 239 -8.77 9.21 -5.97
N PRO A 240 -9.50 8.58 -6.91
CA PRO A 240 -10.06 9.27 -8.06
C PRO A 240 -11.01 10.43 -7.69
N LEU A 241 -11.62 10.40 -6.49
CA LEU A 241 -12.48 11.50 -6.01
C LEU A 241 -11.69 12.74 -5.57
N ALA A 242 -10.42 12.57 -5.21
CA ALA A 242 -9.54 13.63 -4.71
C ALA A 242 -8.55 14.14 -5.75
N VAL A 243 -8.41 13.43 -6.88
CA VAL A 243 -7.68 13.94 -8.04
C VAL A 243 -8.39 15.20 -8.54
N ALA A 244 -7.73 16.35 -8.41
CA ALA A 244 -8.29 17.66 -8.66
C ALA A 244 -9.08 17.77 -9.97
N THR A 245 -10.14 18.57 -9.91
CA THR A 245 -11.05 18.89 -11.02
C THR A 245 -10.38 19.67 -12.17
N ASP A 246 -9.13 20.12 -11.98
CA ASP A 246 -8.30 20.84 -12.96
C ASP A 246 -6.91 20.18 -13.13
N ARG A 247 -6.44 20.11 -14.38
CA ARG A 247 -5.18 19.45 -14.77
C ARG A 247 -3.97 20.07 -14.06
N GLY A 248 -3.13 19.22 -13.48
CA GLY A 248 -1.77 19.58 -13.04
C GLY A 248 -1.64 20.17 -11.63
N ASN A 249 -2.74 20.33 -10.90
CA ASN A 249 -2.69 20.90 -9.54
C ASN A 249 -3.32 19.98 -8.47
N SER A 250 -3.49 18.69 -8.77
CA SER A 250 -3.90 17.72 -7.76
C SER A 250 -2.76 17.46 -6.77
N ALA A 251 -3.12 17.25 -5.51
CA ALA A 251 -2.19 16.83 -4.48
C ALA A 251 -1.46 15.54 -4.91
N PHE A 252 -2.20 14.57 -5.45
CA PHE A 252 -1.65 13.35 -6.01
C PHE A 252 -0.57 13.60 -7.09
N ALA A 253 -0.82 14.44 -8.08
CA ALA A 253 0.14 14.72 -9.16
C ALA A 253 1.45 15.32 -8.62
N ARG A 254 1.37 16.20 -7.62
CA ARG A 254 2.54 16.79 -6.97
C ARG A 254 3.32 15.78 -6.13
N LEU A 255 2.64 14.94 -5.34
CA LEU A 255 3.31 13.89 -4.57
C LEU A 255 3.99 12.87 -5.48
N ARG A 256 3.34 12.52 -6.59
CA ARG A 256 3.88 11.62 -7.61
C ARG A 256 5.25 12.09 -8.12
N GLU A 257 5.40 13.37 -8.42
CA GLU A 257 6.69 13.97 -8.83
C GLU A 257 7.79 13.86 -7.74
N LEU A 258 7.40 13.84 -6.47
CA LEU A 258 8.32 13.72 -5.34
C LEU A 258 8.67 12.26 -5.00
N MET A 259 8.03 11.27 -5.62
CA MET A 259 8.21 9.88 -5.24
C MET A 259 9.63 9.33 -5.36
N PRO A 260 10.39 9.66 -6.42
CA PRO A 260 11.80 9.28 -6.51
C PRO A 260 12.65 9.75 -5.33
N LEU A 261 12.35 10.94 -4.76
CA LEU A 261 13.08 11.46 -3.60
C LEU A 261 12.84 10.60 -2.34
N PHE A 262 11.60 10.15 -2.13
CA PHE A 262 11.28 9.27 -1.01
C PHE A 262 11.80 7.85 -1.22
N ALA A 263 11.78 7.33 -2.45
CA ALA A 263 12.35 6.03 -2.79
C ALA A 263 13.86 5.97 -2.48
N ALA A 264 14.57 7.05 -2.81
CA ALA A 264 16.01 7.18 -2.56
C ALA A 264 16.41 7.10 -1.07
N LEU A 265 15.48 7.30 -0.13
CA LEU A 265 15.75 7.16 1.31
C LEU A 265 16.06 5.72 1.74
N ALA A 266 15.53 4.74 1.01
CA ALA A 266 15.75 3.32 1.28
C ALA A 266 17.01 2.79 0.60
N ASN A 267 17.02 2.94 -0.73
CA ASN A 267 18.01 2.47 -1.69
C ASN A 267 17.60 3.04 -3.06
N PRO A 268 18.52 3.51 -3.92
CA PRO A 268 18.20 3.95 -5.28
C PRO A 268 17.36 2.97 -6.13
N ALA A 269 17.40 1.66 -5.81
CA ALA A 269 16.61 0.64 -6.50
C ALA A 269 15.23 0.36 -5.87
N ALA A 270 14.76 1.16 -4.91
CA ALA A 270 13.49 0.90 -4.21
C ALA A 270 12.28 1.06 -5.15
N GLU A 271 11.37 0.08 -5.11
CA GLU A 271 10.10 0.11 -5.84
C GLU A 271 9.08 0.94 -5.03
N VAL A 272 8.47 1.95 -5.66
CA VAL A 272 7.37 2.73 -5.07
C VAL A 272 6.05 2.01 -5.37
N LEU A 273 5.15 1.92 -4.38
CA LEU A 273 3.81 1.39 -4.60
C LEU A 273 2.82 2.53 -4.83
N VAL A 274 2.13 2.53 -5.97
CA VAL A 274 0.93 3.35 -6.18
C VAL A 274 -0.30 2.49 -5.92
N ALA A 275 -1.13 2.91 -4.97
CA ALA A 275 -2.37 2.22 -4.63
C ALA A 275 -3.57 3.02 -5.12
N VAL A 276 -4.17 2.58 -6.23
CA VAL A 276 -5.37 3.21 -6.79
C VAL A 276 -6.60 2.60 -6.14
N ASN A 277 -7.33 3.45 -5.41
CA ASN A 277 -8.54 3.09 -4.70
C ASN A 277 -9.79 3.30 -5.58
N ARG A 278 -10.90 2.66 -5.22
CA ARG A 278 -12.21 2.75 -5.90
C ARG A 278 -12.09 2.38 -7.37
N TRP A 279 -11.41 1.28 -7.67
CA TRP A 279 -11.05 0.90 -9.03
C TRP A 279 -12.26 0.72 -9.96
N SER A 280 -13.39 0.26 -9.42
CA SER A 280 -14.69 0.16 -10.07
C SER A 280 -15.12 1.50 -10.68
N LEU A 281 -14.97 2.58 -9.92
CA LEU A 281 -15.26 3.94 -10.36
C LEU A 281 -14.32 4.35 -11.50
N VAL A 282 -13.01 4.07 -11.38
CA VAL A 282 -12.02 4.38 -12.45
C VAL A 282 -12.37 3.65 -13.75
N LYS A 283 -12.63 2.34 -13.68
CA LYS A 283 -13.04 1.53 -14.85
C LYS A 283 -14.30 2.08 -15.51
N ARG A 284 -15.29 2.51 -14.71
CA ARG A 284 -16.54 3.07 -15.23
C ARG A 284 -16.32 4.41 -15.92
N LEU A 285 -15.53 5.30 -15.30
CA LEU A 285 -15.22 6.61 -15.86
C LEU A 285 -14.40 6.52 -17.14
N CYS A 286 -13.47 5.56 -17.22
CA CYS A 286 -12.52 5.43 -18.32
C CYS A 286 -12.94 4.43 -19.41
N ARG A 287 -14.17 3.89 -19.36
CA ARG A 287 -14.71 2.91 -20.31
C ARG A 287 -14.60 3.40 -21.76
N ALA A 288 -14.26 2.49 -22.68
CA ALA A 288 -14.18 2.77 -24.11
C ALA A 288 -15.50 3.36 -24.66
N GLY A 289 -15.39 4.29 -25.61
CA GLY A 289 -16.52 4.99 -26.24
C GLY A 289 -16.99 6.26 -25.54
N LYS A 290 -16.48 6.56 -24.34
CA LYS A 290 -16.73 7.82 -23.64
C LYS A 290 -15.74 8.91 -24.06
N ARG A 291 -16.18 10.18 -24.14
CA ARG A 291 -15.30 11.27 -24.55
C ARG A 291 -14.38 11.66 -23.39
N ALA A 292 -13.09 11.82 -23.69
CA ALA A 292 -12.08 12.13 -22.69
C ALA A 292 -12.30 13.51 -22.02
N GLY A 293 -12.97 14.43 -22.70
CA GLY A 293 -13.27 15.77 -22.20
C GLY A 293 -14.42 15.84 -21.19
N ASP A 294 -15.23 14.77 -21.05
CA ASP A 294 -16.45 14.82 -20.26
C ASP A 294 -16.17 15.04 -18.77
N ARG A 295 -17.02 15.86 -18.16
CA ARG A 295 -17.09 16.16 -16.73
C ARG A 295 -18.26 15.41 -16.12
N VAL A 296 -17.96 14.50 -15.20
CA VAL A 296 -18.95 13.62 -14.58
C VAL A 296 -19.09 14.02 -13.11
N ALA A 297 -20.29 14.42 -12.70
CA ALA A 297 -20.61 14.61 -11.28
C ALA A 297 -20.71 13.25 -10.59
N ILE A 298 -20.01 13.07 -9.47
CA ILE A 298 -20.04 11.82 -8.72
C ILE A 298 -20.95 12.00 -7.51
N VAL A 299 -21.96 11.14 -7.40
CA VAL A 299 -22.92 11.12 -6.30
C VAL A 299 -22.59 9.93 -5.40
N PRO A 300 -21.86 10.13 -4.29
CA PRO A 300 -21.54 9.04 -3.38
C PRO A 300 -22.72 8.73 -2.46
N GLU A 301 -23.16 7.47 -2.45
CA GLU A 301 -24.25 6.96 -1.60
C GLU A 301 -23.74 5.76 -0.78
N ALA A 302 -23.87 5.81 0.54
CA ALA A 302 -23.51 4.66 1.38
C ALA A 302 -24.66 3.63 1.39
N LEU A 303 -24.35 2.35 1.21
CA LEU A 303 -25.32 1.25 1.31
C LEU A 303 -25.58 0.92 2.78
N GLY A 304 -26.86 0.85 3.18
CA GLY A 304 -27.29 0.57 4.55
C GLY A 304 -27.60 1.83 5.39
N ASP A 305 -27.59 3.01 4.77
CA ASP A 305 -28.16 4.23 5.32
C ASP A 305 -29.68 4.23 5.05
N ASP A 306 -30.38 3.24 5.63
CA ASP A 306 -31.81 3.00 5.46
C ASP A 306 -32.64 4.04 6.22
N GLY A 307 -32.39 5.34 6.06
CA GLY A 307 -33.27 6.42 6.53
C GLY A 307 -33.56 6.50 8.05
N GLU A 308 -33.11 5.55 8.86
CA GLU A 308 -33.08 5.60 10.32
C GLU A 308 -31.74 6.22 10.76
N SER A 309 -31.46 7.43 10.27
CA SER A 309 -30.72 8.34 11.14
C SER A 309 -31.62 8.53 12.35
N SER A 310 -31.18 8.06 13.52
CA SER A 310 -31.70 8.59 14.77
C SER A 310 -31.76 10.10 14.65
N ASP A 311 -32.83 10.70 15.15
CA ASP A 311 -32.97 12.14 15.40
C ASP A 311 -31.93 12.61 16.45
N ASP A 312 -30.68 12.17 16.36
CA ASP A 312 -29.56 12.71 17.09
C ASP A 312 -29.02 13.88 16.27
N ASP A 313 -29.54 15.04 16.64
CA ASP A 313 -29.07 16.39 16.40
C ASP A 313 -27.56 16.56 16.67
N ASP A 314 -26.71 15.99 15.83
CA ASP A 314 -25.41 16.57 15.50
C ASP A 314 -25.50 17.21 14.12
N ALA A 315 -26.51 18.07 13.97
CA ALA A 315 -26.39 19.21 13.08
C ALA A 315 -25.14 19.97 13.52
N SER A 316 -24.03 19.69 12.85
CA SER A 316 -22.83 20.50 12.94
C SER A 316 -23.21 21.90 12.46
N GLU A 317 -23.57 22.75 13.43
CA GLU A 317 -23.91 24.15 13.20
C GLU A 317 -22.81 24.80 12.36
N GLY A 318 -23.17 25.30 11.18
CA GLY A 318 -22.41 26.32 10.45
C GLY A 318 -21.21 25.89 9.59
N GLY A 319 -20.98 24.59 9.36
CA GLY A 319 -19.94 24.15 8.42
C GLY A 319 -20.32 24.40 6.96
N ALA A 320 -19.46 25.04 6.17
CA ALA A 320 -19.67 25.15 4.72
C ALA A 320 -19.63 23.76 4.08
N LEU A 321 -20.71 23.35 3.40
CA LEU A 321 -20.77 22.06 2.70
C LEU A 321 -19.71 21.99 1.60
N ASP A 322 -19.03 20.84 1.49
CA ASP A 322 -18.12 20.59 0.38
C ASP A 322 -18.90 20.53 -0.94
N PRO A 323 -18.35 21.08 -2.04
CA PRO A 323 -18.99 21.01 -3.34
C PRO A 323 -19.04 19.57 -3.84
N LEU A 324 -20.12 19.20 -4.54
CA LEU A 324 -20.26 17.90 -5.19
C LEU A 324 -19.05 17.66 -6.12
N PRO A 325 -18.35 16.51 -6.00
CA PRO A 325 -17.16 16.23 -6.80
C PRO A 325 -17.52 16.06 -8.27
N VAL A 326 -16.78 16.75 -9.15
CA VAL A 326 -16.92 16.65 -10.60
C VAL A 326 -15.59 16.23 -11.21
N LEU A 327 -15.55 15.05 -11.80
CA LEU A 327 -14.34 14.45 -12.33
C LEU A 327 -14.26 14.63 -13.85
N ARG A 328 -13.10 15.03 -14.34
CA ARG A 328 -12.80 15.01 -15.78
C ARG A 328 -12.29 13.62 -16.16
N ARG A 329 -12.94 12.94 -17.11
CA ARG A 329 -12.54 11.58 -17.54
C ARG A 329 -11.07 11.48 -17.91
N ARG A 330 -10.55 12.44 -18.69
CA ARG A 330 -9.13 12.46 -19.05
C ARG A 330 -8.22 12.58 -17.84
N VAL A 331 -8.56 13.41 -16.85
CA VAL A 331 -7.71 13.57 -15.67
C VAL A 331 -7.65 12.27 -14.86
N VAL A 332 -8.79 11.58 -14.71
CA VAL A 332 -8.84 10.28 -14.03
C VAL A 332 -8.02 9.23 -14.80
N ARG A 333 -8.11 9.19 -16.13
CA ARG A 333 -7.28 8.29 -16.95
C ARG A 333 -5.79 8.60 -16.78
N ASP A 334 -5.41 9.86 -17.00
CA ASP A 334 -4.02 10.32 -16.95
C ASP A 334 -3.37 9.99 -15.57
N GLN A 335 -4.14 10.03 -14.47
CA GLN A 335 -3.61 9.87 -13.10
C GLN A 335 -3.79 8.46 -12.51
N CYS A 336 -4.78 7.69 -12.96
CA CYS A 336 -5.11 6.38 -12.38
C CYS A 336 -4.78 5.20 -13.29
N ILE A 337 -4.72 5.39 -14.62
CA ILE A 337 -4.46 4.32 -15.59
C ILE A 337 -3.08 4.51 -16.21
N ASP A 338 -2.84 5.68 -16.80
CA ASP A 338 -1.64 5.92 -17.60
C ASP A 338 -0.36 5.96 -16.74
N ILE A 339 -0.49 6.06 -15.41
CA ILE A 339 0.62 5.96 -14.45
C ILE A 339 1.35 4.62 -14.51
N GLU A 340 0.72 3.56 -14.99
CA GLU A 340 1.37 2.24 -15.13
C GLU A 340 2.40 2.19 -16.26
N GLU A 341 2.26 3.07 -17.26
CA GLU A 341 3.09 3.10 -18.47
C GLU A 341 4.21 4.15 -18.38
N GLU A 342 4.18 4.99 -17.35
CA GLU A 342 5.06 6.13 -17.22
C GLU A 342 6.43 5.73 -16.66
N ASP A 343 7.48 6.33 -17.23
CA ASP A 343 8.86 6.13 -16.81
C ASP A 343 9.20 7.06 -15.64
N PHE A 344 9.61 6.48 -14.51
CA PHE A 344 10.05 7.20 -13.31
C PHE A 344 11.57 7.19 -13.17
N GLY A 345 12.28 7.12 -14.30
CA GLY A 345 13.73 7.07 -14.37
C GLY A 345 14.26 5.81 -13.69
N ASP A 346 15.20 5.98 -12.75
CA ASP A 346 15.77 4.85 -12.01
C ASP A 346 14.82 4.26 -10.96
N THR A 347 13.68 4.91 -10.69
CA THR A 347 12.71 4.46 -9.68
C THR A 347 11.67 3.55 -10.31
N SER A 348 11.63 2.30 -9.89
CA SER A 348 10.59 1.36 -10.32
C SER A 348 9.26 1.65 -9.62
N LEU A 349 8.15 1.49 -10.35
CA LEU A 349 6.81 1.59 -9.80
C LEU A 349 6.07 0.27 -9.87
N ARG A 350 5.25 0.03 -8.86
CA ARG A 350 4.20 -0.96 -8.90
C ARG A 350 2.86 -0.32 -8.62
N CYS A 351 1.89 -0.58 -9.48
CA CYS A 351 0.50 -0.20 -9.25
C CYS A 351 -0.28 -1.38 -8.68
N ILE A 352 -1.16 -1.09 -7.71
CA ILE A 352 -2.22 -2.01 -7.28
C ILE A 352 -3.57 -1.31 -7.39
N HIS A 353 -4.58 -2.07 -7.79
CA HIS A 353 -5.94 -1.60 -7.99
C HIS A 353 -6.88 -2.25 -6.99
N TYR A 354 -7.46 -1.49 -6.07
CA TYR A 354 -8.31 -2.06 -5.02
C TYR A 354 -9.62 -1.30 -4.84
N GLU A 355 -10.59 -1.98 -4.24
CA GLU A 355 -11.82 -1.35 -3.77
C GLU A 355 -11.68 -0.98 -2.29
N ALA A 356 -11.99 0.26 -1.98
CA ALA A 356 -12.18 0.76 -0.62
C ALA A 356 -13.29 -0.01 0.12
N GLY A 357 -14.44 -0.12 -0.54
CA GLY A 357 -15.65 -0.71 0.02
C GLY A 357 -15.68 -2.22 -0.13
N LEU A 358 -16.59 -2.85 0.61
CA LEU A 358 -16.91 -4.28 0.47
C LEU A 358 -17.67 -4.56 -0.83
N HIS A 359 -18.50 -3.60 -1.24
CA HIS A 359 -19.32 -3.66 -2.43
C HIS A 359 -19.47 -2.27 -3.02
N ALA A 360 -19.55 -2.19 -4.34
CA ALA A 360 -19.77 -0.94 -5.05
C ALA A 360 -20.68 -1.16 -6.27
N GLU A 361 -21.68 -0.30 -6.40
CA GLU A 361 -22.61 -0.25 -7.52
C GLU A 361 -22.52 1.12 -8.20
N LEU A 362 -22.56 1.11 -9.52
CA LEU A 362 -22.27 2.27 -10.35
C LEU A 362 -23.36 2.45 -11.41
N GLU A 363 -24.14 3.52 -11.28
CA GLU A 363 -25.20 3.87 -12.20
C GLU A 363 -24.90 5.23 -12.85
N GLU A 364 -24.79 5.25 -14.19
CA GLU A 364 -24.47 6.47 -14.94
C GLU A 364 -25.76 6.97 -15.60
N GLY A 365 -26.07 8.25 -15.44
CA GLY A 365 -27.25 8.91 -15.99
C GLY A 365 -26.94 10.25 -16.63
N GLU A 366 -27.97 10.89 -17.16
CA GLU A 366 -27.90 12.26 -17.66
C GLU A 366 -27.84 13.26 -16.50
N TRP A 367 -27.15 14.38 -16.71
CA TRP A 367 -27.08 15.44 -15.70
C TRP A 367 -28.23 16.43 -15.89
N ASP A 368 -29.25 16.32 -15.03
CA ASP A 368 -30.44 17.20 -15.04
C ASP A 368 -30.30 18.43 -14.13
N GLY A 369 -29.13 18.64 -13.54
CA GLY A 369 -28.86 19.72 -12.59
C GLY A 369 -28.84 19.28 -11.13
N PHE A 370 -28.16 20.07 -10.29
CA PHE A 370 -27.96 19.74 -8.88
C PHE A 370 -29.28 19.65 -8.11
N ASP A 371 -30.27 20.48 -8.46
CA ASP A 371 -31.57 20.52 -7.78
C ASP A 371 -32.41 19.26 -8.00
N GLN A 372 -32.13 18.50 -9.06
CA GLN A 372 -32.80 17.23 -9.38
C GLN A 372 -32.20 16.02 -8.65
N LEU A 373 -31.09 16.21 -7.93
CA LEU A 373 -30.49 15.14 -7.14
C LEU A 373 -31.34 14.80 -5.90
N PRO A 374 -31.23 13.56 -5.38
CA PRO A 374 -31.91 13.16 -4.14
C PRO A 374 -31.66 14.14 -2.99
N ALA A 375 -32.67 14.34 -2.15
CA ALA A 375 -32.58 15.29 -1.03
C ALA A 375 -31.44 14.95 -0.05
N SER A 376 -31.15 13.66 0.14
CA SER A 376 -30.02 13.17 0.95
C SER A 376 -28.68 13.71 0.45
N VAL A 377 -28.48 13.73 -0.87
CA VAL A 377 -27.26 14.26 -1.51
C VAL A 377 -27.20 15.78 -1.36
N ARG A 378 -28.33 16.48 -1.60
CA ARG A 378 -28.40 17.94 -1.50
C ARG A 378 -28.24 18.47 -0.07
N ARG A 379 -28.52 17.66 0.96
CA ARG A 379 -28.21 18.00 2.36
C ARG A 379 -26.73 17.84 2.69
N ARG A 380 -26.02 16.95 1.99
CA ARG A 380 -24.62 16.61 2.28
C ARG A 380 -23.61 17.44 1.48
N PHE A 381 -23.98 17.93 0.30
CA PHE A 381 -23.07 18.63 -0.60
C PHE A 381 -23.61 20.00 -1.02
N ALA A 382 -22.69 20.92 -1.31
CA ALA A 382 -23.01 22.13 -2.06
C ALA A 382 -23.04 21.84 -3.58
N PRO A 383 -23.67 22.71 -4.39
CA PRO A 383 -23.61 22.61 -5.84
C PRO A 383 -22.16 22.51 -6.35
N PRO A 384 -21.93 21.76 -7.45
CA PRO A 384 -20.59 21.61 -8.00
C PRO A 384 -20.00 22.96 -8.41
N LYS A 385 -18.70 23.16 -8.15
CA LYS A 385 -17.99 24.38 -8.59
C LYS A 385 -17.84 24.45 -10.12
N SER A 386 -17.91 23.30 -10.80
CA SER A 386 -17.80 23.23 -12.26
C SER A 386 -19.05 23.81 -12.92
N LYS A 387 -18.86 24.79 -13.81
CA LYS A 387 -19.95 25.40 -14.60
C LYS A 387 -20.54 24.46 -15.66
N SER A 388 -19.81 23.40 -16.02
CA SER A 388 -20.28 22.39 -16.97
C SER A 388 -20.15 20.99 -16.37
N VAL A 389 -21.21 20.22 -16.47
CA VAL A 389 -21.30 18.81 -16.09
C VAL A 389 -22.03 18.12 -17.23
N ASP A 390 -21.42 17.07 -17.76
CA ASP A 390 -21.90 16.37 -18.95
C ASP A 390 -22.69 15.09 -18.59
N ALA A 391 -22.47 14.54 -17.39
CA ALA A 391 -23.16 13.35 -16.90
C ALA A 391 -23.14 13.27 -15.36
N VAL A 392 -24.01 12.42 -14.81
CA VAL A 392 -23.98 12.02 -13.40
C VAL A 392 -23.59 10.56 -13.26
N LEU A 393 -22.84 10.23 -12.22
CA LEU A 393 -22.50 8.86 -11.86
C LEU A 393 -22.78 8.65 -10.37
N THR A 394 -23.81 7.87 -10.09
CA THR A 394 -24.13 7.44 -8.73
C THR A 394 -23.20 6.29 -8.36
N TYR A 395 -22.43 6.50 -7.30
CA TYR A 395 -21.50 5.54 -6.72
C TYR A 395 -22.06 5.09 -5.37
N ARG A 396 -22.80 3.99 -5.38
CA ARG A 396 -23.32 3.33 -4.18
C ARG A 396 -22.24 2.41 -3.62
N TYR A 397 -21.95 2.50 -2.33
CA TYR A 397 -20.87 1.73 -1.75
C TYR A 397 -21.16 1.28 -0.32
N ALA A 398 -20.84 0.03 -0.02
CA ALA A 398 -20.85 -0.47 1.35
C ALA A 398 -19.50 -0.15 1.97
N GLU A 399 -19.49 0.76 2.95
CA GLU A 399 -18.32 0.93 3.81
C GLU A 399 -18.10 -0.32 4.64
N GLY A 400 -16.84 -0.66 4.84
CA GLY A 400 -16.52 -1.75 5.71
C GLY A 400 -15.09 -2.24 5.61
N PRO A 401 -14.73 -3.13 6.54
CA PRO A 401 -13.41 -3.67 6.68
C PRO A 401 -13.01 -4.63 5.56
N GLY A 402 -12.66 -4.12 4.40
CA GLY A 402 -12.13 -4.95 3.32
C GLY A 402 -10.72 -5.47 3.63
N ALA A 403 -10.21 -6.32 2.74
CA ALA A 403 -8.79 -6.64 2.60
C ALA A 403 -8.45 -6.60 1.11
N PHE A 404 -7.17 -6.43 0.76
CA PHE A 404 -6.78 -6.57 -0.63
C PHE A 404 -7.11 -7.99 -1.10
N SER A 405 -7.63 -8.09 -2.32
CA SER A 405 -8.04 -9.33 -2.94
C SER A 405 -7.49 -9.42 -4.36
N GLY A 406 -7.53 -10.62 -4.95
CA GLY A 406 -7.07 -10.85 -6.32
C GLY A 406 -5.65 -10.32 -6.58
N GLU A 407 -5.50 -9.57 -7.66
CA GLU A 407 -4.23 -9.00 -8.12
C GLU A 407 -3.65 -7.96 -7.15
N ALA A 408 -4.50 -7.16 -6.48
CA ALA A 408 -4.02 -6.18 -5.50
C ALA A 408 -3.32 -6.85 -4.32
N ARG A 409 -3.85 -7.97 -3.83
CA ARG A 409 -3.21 -8.75 -2.77
C ARG A 409 -1.85 -9.26 -3.20
N ASP A 410 -1.80 -9.90 -4.37
CA ASP A 410 -0.58 -10.49 -4.90
C ASP A 410 0.49 -9.41 -5.18
N GLY A 411 0.07 -8.28 -5.76
CA GLY A 411 0.93 -7.13 -6.04
C GLY A 411 1.48 -6.51 -4.76
N PHE A 412 0.63 -6.25 -3.76
CA PHE A 412 1.03 -5.68 -2.47
C PHE A 412 2.05 -6.55 -1.74
N ILE A 413 1.81 -7.88 -1.68
CA ILE A 413 2.71 -8.78 -0.95
C ILE A 413 4.02 -8.98 -1.70
N ARG A 414 4.01 -9.02 -3.03
CA ARG A 414 5.26 -9.08 -3.81
C ARG A 414 6.11 -7.83 -3.62
N TRP A 415 5.49 -6.65 -3.65
CA TRP A 415 6.16 -5.39 -3.37
C TRP A 415 6.77 -5.35 -1.98
N LEU A 416 6.00 -5.74 -0.95
CA LEU A 416 6.47 -5.76 0.43
C LEU A 416 7.65 -6.73 0.66
N LEU A 417 7.76 -7.79 -0.14
CA LEU A 417 8.82 -8.80 -0.06
C LEU A 417 10.02 -8.54 -0.98
N GLY A 418 9.87 -7.64 -1.94
CA GLY A 418 10.95 -7.18 -2.83
C GLY A 418 11.91 -6.28 -2.07
#